data_AF-A0A2D8CD98-F1
#
_entry.id   AF-A0A2D8CD98-F1
#
_cell.length_a   1.000
_cell.length_b   1.000
_cell.length_c   1.000
_cell.angle_alpha   90.00
_cell.angle_beta   90.00
_cell.angle_gamma   90.00
#
_symmetry.space_group_name_H-M   'P 1'
#
loop_
_entity.id
_entity.type
_entity.pdbx_description
1 polymer ?
#
loop_
_entity_poly.entity_id
_entity_poly.type
_entity_poly.pdbx_seq_one_letter_code
_entity_poly.pdbx_strand_id
1 'polypeptide(L)'
;MDIKQSQIDTLIDDVAYLEHEAEALKYVIDSVPYSEAPPEGRSIAEILMFLDHAQQNYYRKVIEDAFKNARPINLNAYVEPEETFEKDEDLAKDIQKLLYKISKHRVALLNLIKNIPVIDWEREITKGRHSISLFEFANQMVRNERSTLKEIADLVMTYQQSKQMQRELESRNPES
;
A
#
# COMPACT_ATOMS: atom_id res chain seq x y z
N MET A 1 -7.74 -7.01 25.41
CA MET A 1 -6.29 -6.74 25.47
C MET A 1 -6.20 -5.24 25.48
N ASP A 2 -5.62 -4.65 26.53
CA ASP A 2 -5.62 -3.19 26.66
C ASP A 2 -4.63 -2.58 25.67
N ILE A 3 -5.12 -1.85 24.68
CA ILE A 3 -4.28 -1.20 23.67
C ILE A 3 -3.69 0.07 24.27
N LYS A 4 -2.35 0.13 24.30
CA LYS A 4 -1.62 1.25 24.89
C LYS A 4 -1.34 2.34 23.86
N GLN A 5 -1.27 3.59 24.31
CA GLN A 5 -0.86 4.73 23.48
C GLN A 5 0.46 4.45 22.74
N SER A 6 1.45 3.86 23.41
CA SER A 6 2.75 3.54 22.77
C SER A 6 2.63 2.58 21.57
N GLN A 7 1.63 1.69 21.57
CA GLN A 7 1.39 0.80 20.43
C GLN A 7 0.75 1.55 19.27
N ILE A 8 -0.14 2.49 19.59
CA ILE A 8 -0.78 3.39 18.61
C ILE A 8 0.28 4.32 18.01
N ASP A 9 1.22 4.82 18.82
CA ASP A 9 2.32 5.65 18.35
C ASP A 9 3.20 4.89 17.34
N THR A 10 3.55 3.63 17.63
CA THR A 10 4.26 2.78 16.65
C THR A 10 3.46 2.58 15.36
N LEU A 11 2.15 2.36 15.45
CA LEU A 11 1.30 2.22 14.28
C LEU A 11 1.25 3.52 13.45
N ILE A 12 1.16 4.68 14.11
CA ILE A 12 1.21 5.99 13.45
C ILE A 12 2.55 6.17 12.72
N ASP A 13 3.66 5.80 13.35
CA ASP A 13 4.99 5.86 12.74
C ASP A 13 5.09 4.92 11.53
N ASP A 14 4.58 3.69 11.63
CA ASP A 14 4.57 2.76 10.51
C ASP A 14 3.70 3.26 9.34
N VAL A 15 2.56 3.91 9.62
CA VAL A 15 1.71 4.52 8.58
C VAL A 15 2.38 5.74 7.96
N ALA A 16 3.07 6.56 8.75
CA ALA A 16 3.85 7.69 8.24
C ALA A 16 5.00 7.19 7.35
N TYR A 17 5.63 6.07 7.71
CA TYR A 17 6.67 5.46 6.91
C TYR A 17 6.16 5.02 5.53
N LEU A 18 4.94 4.50 5.42
CA LEU A 18 4.31 4.23 4.12
C LEU A 18 4.22 5.50 3.25
N GLU A 19 3.85 6.64 3.82
CA GLU A 19 3.81 7.91 3.06
C GLU A 19 5.20 8.28 2.51
N HIS A 20 6.23 8.17 3.35
CA HIS A 20 7.62 8.41 2.95
C HIS A 20 8.10 7.45 1.84
N GLU A 21 7.73 6.17 1.89
CA GLU A 21 8.09 5.21 0.84
C GLU A 21 7.45 5.56 -0.51
N ALA A 22 6.19 6.04 -0.52
CA ALA A 22 5.55 6.50 -1.76
C ALA A 22 6.23 7.75 -2.33
N GLU A 23 6.66 8.69 -1.48
CA GLU A 23 7.41 9.87 -1.92
C GLU A 23 8.80 9.49 -2.46
N ALA A 24 9.51 8.58 -1.79
CA ALA A 24 10.81 8.09 -2.24
C ALA A 24 10.72 7.42 -3.62
N LEU A 25 9.65 6.64 -3.86
CA LEU A 25 9.45 5.92 -5.12
C LEU A 25 9.35 6.88 -6.32
N LYS A 26 8.81 8.09 -6.16
CA LYS A 26 8.70 9.10 -7.24
C LYS A 26 10.04 9.46 -7.86
N TYR A 27 11.13 9.39 -7.10
CA TYR A 27 12.47 9.76 -7.56
C TYR A 27 13.14 8.66 -8.39
N VAL A 28 12.73 7.40 -8.22
CA VAL A 28 13.38 6.25 -8.86
C VAL A 28 12.52 5.61 -9.95
N ILE A 29 11.20 5.80 -9.90
CA ILE A 29 10.25 5.04 -10.74
C ILE A 29 10.41 5.31 -12.24
N ASP A 30 10.76 6.54 -12.63
CA ASP A 30 10.94 6.89 -14.06
C ASP A 30 12.20 6.25 -14.67
N SER A 31 13.06 5.65 -13.85
CA SER A 31 14.27 4.97 -14.30
C SER A 31 14.06 3.50 -14.68
N VAL A 32 12.85 2.96 -14.43
CA VAL A 32 12.48 1.55 -14.66
C VAL A 32 11.23 1.45 -15.55
N PRO A 33 11.03 0.32 -16.27
CA PRO A 33 9.84 0.12 -17.10
C PRO A 33 8.61 -0.24 -16.25
N TYR A 34 8.09 0.73 -15.50
CA TYR A 34 7.03 0.53 -14.50
C TYR A 34 5.71 -0.02 -15.07
N SER A 35 5.47 0.16 -16.36
CA SER A 35 4.27 -0.32 -17.05
C SER A 35 4.40 -1.75 -17.57
N GLU A 36 5.61 -2.29 -17.65
CA GLU A 36 5.86 -3.65 -18.14
C GLU A 36 5.64 -4.66 -17.03
N ALA A 37 4.90 -5.73 -17.33
CA ALA A 37 4.71 -6.84 -16.41
C ALA A 37 5.83 -7.89 -16.63
N PRO A 38 6.41 -8.46 -15.56
CA PRO A 38 7.29 -9.62 -15.70
C PRO A 38 6.49 -10.84 -16.20
N PRO A 39 7.16 -11.90 -16.73
CA PRO A 39 6.49 -13.10 -17.24
C PRO A 39 5.51 -13.76 -16.25
N GLU A 40 5.83 -13.68 -14.96
CA GLU A 40 4.94 -14.08 -13.87
C GLU A 40 4.76 -12.89 -12.92
N GLY A 41 3.65 -12.17 -13.06
CA GLY A 41 3.28 -11.12 -12.11
C GLY A 41 2.63 -9.91 -12.75
N ARG A 42 2.50 -8.87 -11.93
CA ARG A 42 1.91 -7.58 -12.30
C ARG A 42 3.01 -6.56 -12.56
N SER A 43 2.73 -5.56 -13.38
CA SER A 43 3.63 -4.42 -13.52
C SER A 43 3.65 -3.57 -12.24
N ILE A 44 4.71 -2.77 -12.03
CA ILE A 44 4.79 -1.88 -10.86
C ILE A 44 3.59 -0.92 -10.83
N ALA A 45 3.18 -0.39 -11.99
CA ALA A 45 2.00 0.46 -12.10
C ALA A 45 0.74 -0.26 -11.62
N GLU A 46 0.50 -1.50 -12.06
CA GLU A 46 -0.68 -2.26 -11.68
C GLU A 46 -0.69 -2.57 -10.17
N ILE A 47 0.47 -2.91 -9.58
CA ILE A 47 0.60 -3.13 -8.14
C ILE A 47 0.26 -1.86 -7.36
N LEU A 48 0.80 -0.70 -7.77
CA LEU A 48 0.53 0.58 -7.14
C LEU A 48 -0.94 1.00 -7.25
N MET A 49 -1.56 0.74 -8.40
CA MET A 49 -2.99 1.00 -8.59
C MET A 49 -3.86 0.13 -7.70
N PHE A 50 -3.52 -1.15 -7.59
CA PHE A 50 -4.22 -2.07 -6.68
C PHE A 50 -4.08 -1.60 -5.23
N LEU A 51 -2.88 -1.17 -4.83
CA LEU A 51 -2.62 -0.63 -3.49
C LEU A 51 -3.50 0.61 -3.23
N ASP A 52 -3.53 1.59 -4.13
CA ASP A 52 -4.39 2.78 -4.01
C ASP A 52 -5.87 2.40 -3.89
N HIS A 53 -6.31 1.46 -4.72
CA HIS A 53 -7.67 0.96 -4.74
C HIS A 53 -8.05 0.28 -3.42
N ALA A 54 -7.25 -0.67 -2.94
CA ALA A 54 -7.50 -1.36 -1.68
C ALA A 54 -7.54 -0.38 -0.50
N GLN A 55 -6.61 0.58 -0.48
CA GLN A 55 -6.53 1.58 0.57
C GLN A 55 -7.77 2.47 0.61
N GLN A 56 -8.24 2.99 -0.53
CA GLN A 56 -9.41 3.88 -0.57
C GLN A 56 -10.75 3.15 -0.48
N ASN A 57 -10.87 2.00 -1.13
CA ASN A 57 -12.16 1.34 -1.30
C ASN A 57 -12.48 0.29 -0.24
N TYR A 58 -11.47 -0.18 0.49
CA TYR A 58 -11.62 -1.18 1.53
C TYR A 58 -11.08 -0.69 2.87
N TYR A 59 -9.75 -0.60 3.03
CA TYR A 59 -9.13 -0.39 4.35
C TYR A 59 -9.57 0.91 5.02
N ARG A 60 -9.51 2.03 4.30
CA ARG A 60 -9.95 3.32 4.83
C ARG A 60 -11.42 3.30 5.21
N LYS A 61 -12.30 2.71 4.38
CA LYS A 61 -13.74 2.65 4.68
C LYS A 61 -14.01 1.85 5.95
N VAL A 62 -13.38 0.67 6.08
CA VAL A 62 -13.52 -0.16 7.28
C VAL A 62 -13.04 0.59 8.52
N ILE A 63 -11.88 1.26 8.46
CA ILE A 63 -11.34 2.04 9.59
C ILE A 63 -12.29 3.19 9.95
N GLU A 64 -12.75 3.95 8.95
CA GLU A 64 -13.67 5.07 9.17
C GLU A 64 -15.00 4.60 9.76
N ASP A 65 -15.56 3.50 9.26
CA ASP A 65 -16.83 2.97 9.73
C ASP A 65 -16.71 2.37 11.13
N ALA A 66 -15.63 1.65 11.43
CA ALA A 66 -15.36 1.13 12.78
C ALA A 66 -15.24 2.26 13.80
N PHE A 67 -14.58 3.34 13.42
CA PHE A 67 -14.46 4.54 14.26
C PHE A 67 -15.81 5.26 14.43
N LYS A 68 -16.56 5.49 13.35
CA LYS A 68 -17.81 6.28 13.38
C LYS A 68 -19.00 5.54 13.99
N ASN A 69 -19.02 4.21 13.93
CA ASN A 69 -20.17 3.40 14.36
C ASN A 69 -19.92 2.71 15.69
N ALA A 70 -20.84 2.88 16.66
CA ALA A 70 -20.76 2.23 17.97
C ALA A 70 -20.96 0.70 17.92
N ARG A 71 -21.39 0.15 16.78
CA ARG A 71 -21.60 -1.30 16.61
C ARG A 71 -20.37 -1.94 15.99
N PRO A 72 -20.05 -3.20 16.35
CA PRO A 72 -19.01 -3.97 15.67
C PRO A 72 -19.23 -4.00 14.15
N ILE A 73 -18.13 -3.86 13.41
CA ILE A 73 -18.14 -3.97 11.96
C ILE A 73 -18.06 -5.44 11.55
N ASN A 74 -18.76 -5.81 10.49
CA ASN A 74 -18.66 -7.14 9.87
C ASN A 74 -18.05 -7.00 8.48
N LEU A 75 -16.85 -7.54 8.28
CA LEU A 75 -16.10 -7.49 7.03
C LEU A 75 -16.84 -8.17 5.87
N ASN A 76 -17.78 -9.10 6.14
CA ASN A 76 -18.60 -9.70 5.09
C ASN A 76 -19.56 -8.69 4.41
N ALA A 77 -19.74 -7.50 5.00
CA ALA A 77 -20.51 -6.42 4.39
C ALA A 77 -19.67 -5.56 3.42
N TYR A 78 -18.36 -5.79 3.34
CA TYR A 78 -17.43 -5.09 2.48
C TYR A 78 -16.99 -6.03 1.37
N VAL A 79 -16.90 -5.50 0.15
CA VAL A 79 -16.39 -6.26 -0.99
C VAL A 79 -14.86 -6.20 -0.95
N GLU A 80 -14.21 -7.35 -1.08
CA GLU A 80 -12.75 -7.43 -1.05
C GLU A 80 -12.15 -6.66 -2.25
N PRO A 81 -10.96 -6.03 -2.09
CA PRO A 81 -10.35 -5.22 -3.15
C PRO A 81 -10.19 -5.96 -4.47
N GLU A 82 -9.83 -7.24 -4.44
CA GLU A 82 -9.58 -8.09 -5.60
C GLU A 82 -10.82 -8.28 -6.47
N GLU A 83 -12.02 -8.22 -5.88
CA GLU A 83 -13.28 -8.41 -6.61
C GLU A 83 -13.73 -7.16 -7.38
N THR A 84 -13.18 -6.00 -7.02
CA THR A 84 -13.60 -4.69 -7.57
C THR A 84 -12.48 -3.93 -8.25
N PHE A 85 -11.26 -4.48 -8.25
CA PHE A 85 -10.13 -3.84 -8.86
C PHE A 85 -10.23 -3.90 -10.38
N GLU A 86 -10.21 -2.74 -11.01
CA GLU A 86 -10.11 -2.59 -12.46
C GLU A 86 -8.91 -1.73 -12.81
N LYS A 87 -8.13 -2.19 -13.80
CA LYS A 87 -6.96 -1.46 -14.27
C LYS A 87 -7.38 -0.29 -15.15
N ASP A 88 -7.18 0.92 -14.64
CA ASP A 88 -7.18 2.18 -15.39
C ASP A 88 -5.90 2.32 -16.24
N GLU A 89 -6.01 1.98 -17.53
CA GLU A 89 -4.89 2.05 -18.49
C GLU A 89 -4.35 3.47 -18.72
N ASP A 90 -5.15 4.51 -18.48
CA ASP A 90 -4.68 5.89 -18.64
C ASP A 90 -3.89 6.36 -17.42
N LEU A 91 -4.31 5.97 -16.23
CA LEU A 91 -3.54 6.19 -15.01
C LEU A 91 -2.24 5.37 -15.00
N ALA A 92 -2.25 4.16 -15.57
CA ALA A 92 -1.06 3.32 -15.70
C ALA A 92 0.06 3.95 -16.55
N LYS A 93 -0.26 4.89 -17.44
CA LYS A 93 0.71 5.62 -18.27
C LYS A 93 1.30 6.85 -17.58
N ASP A 94 0.68 7.33 -16.50
CA ASP A 94 1.12 8.50 -15.75
C ASP A 94 1.42 8.12 -14.30
N ILE A 95 2.57 7.47 -14.12
CA ILE A 95 2.98 6.93 -12.83
C ILE A 95 3.19 8.01 -11.78
N GLN A 96 3.63 9.20 -12.19
CA GLN A 96 3.84 10.32 -11.29
C GLN A 96 2.50 10.84 -10.74
N LYS A 97 1.46 10.93 -11.58
CA LYS A 97 0.11 11.25 -11.13
C LYS A 97 -0.44 10.18 -10.18
N LEU A 98 -0.21 8.90 -10.46
CA LEU A 98 -0.60 7.80 -9.55
C LEU A 98 0.09 7.93 -8.18
N LEU A 99 1.41 8.09 -8.15
CA LEU A 99 2.17 8.22 -6.90
C LEU A 99 1.78 9.48 -6.11
N TYR A 100 1.47 10.58 -6.80
CA TYR A 100 0.94 11.78 -6.16
C TYR A 100 -0.42 11.53 -5.50
N LYS A 101 -1.30 10.77 -6.17
CA LYS A 101 -2.60 10.36 -5.61
C LYS A 101 -2.42 9.48 -4.38
N ILE A 102 -1.56 8.46 -4.45
CA ILE A 102 -1.24 7.56 -3.33
C ILE A 102 -0.70 8.34 -2.13
N SER A 103 0.26 9.25 -2.34
CA SER A 103 0.82 10.09 -1.27
C SER A 103 -0.28 10.91 -0.56
N LYS A 104 -1.14 11.60 -1.32
CA LYS A 104 -2.28 12.34 -0.75
C LYS A 104 -3.20 11.45 0.08
N HIS A 105 -3.50 10.26 -0.43
CA HIS A 105 -4.35 9.29 0.24
C HIS A 105 -3.72 8.75 1.52
N ARG A 106 -2.40 8.55 1.55
CA ARG A 106 -1.64 8.14 2.74
C ARG A 106 -1.61 9.24 3.79
N VAL A 107 -1.45 10.51 3.40
CA VAL A 107 -1.60 11.65 4.33
C VAL A 107 -3.00 11.67 4.96
N ALA A 108 -4.04 11.45 4.15
CA ALA A 108 -5.42 11.39 4.67
C ALA A 108 -5.63 10.22 5.64
N LEU A 109 -5.08 9.04 5.35
CA LEU A 109 -5.10 7.87 6.25
C LEU A 109 -4.34 8.16 7.55
N LEU A 110 -3.14 8.73 7.48
CA LEU A 110 -2.34 9.08 8.64
C LEU A 110 -3.10 10.04 9.55
N ASN A 111 -3.73 11.06 8.97
CA ASN A 111 -4.55 12.01 9.72
C ASN A 111 -5.79 11.34 10.34
N LEU A 112 -6.43 10.40 9.64
CA LEU A 112 -7.52 9.62 10.20
C LEU A 112 -7.05 8.84 11.44
N ILE A 113 -5.98 8.07 11.31
CA ILE A 113 -5.43 7.21 12.37
C ILE A 113 -5.00 8.04 13.59
N LYS A 114 -4.34 9.18 13.40
CA LYS A 114 -3.94 10.10 14.48
C LYS A 114 -5.12 10.66 15.28
N ASN A 115 -6.31 10.72 14.69
CA ASN A 115 -7.49 11.30 15.31
C ASN A 115 -8.38 10.27 16.02
N ILE A 116 -8.06 8.97 15.96
CA ILE A 116 -8.82 7.92 16.65
C ILE A 116 -8.44 7.91 18.14
N PRO A 117 -9.39 8.13 19.06
CA PRO A 117 -9.15 8.03 20.50
C PRO A 117 -8.67 6.64 20.91
N VAL A 118 -7.82 6.55 21.94
CA VAL A 118 -7.25 5.27 22.43
C VAL A 118 -8.32 4.19 22.65
N ILE A 119 -9.44 4.56 23.28
CA ILE A 119 -10.54 3.63 23.59
C ILE A 119 -11.19 3.02 22.33
N ASP A 120 -11.16 3.72 21.20
CA ASP A 120 -11.80 3.27 19.97
C ASP A 120 -10.94 2.26 19.19
N TRP A 121 -9.66 2.11 19.52
CA TRP A 121 -8.79 1.11 18.92
C TRP A 121 -9.14 -0.33 19.28
N GLU A 122 -9.86 -0.52 20.39
CA GLU A 122 -10.36 -1.82 20.86
C GLU A 122 -11.67 -2.22 20.19
N ARG A 123 -12.23 -1.38 19.33
CA ARG A 123 -13.48 -1.69 18.64
C ARG A 123 -13.37 -2.95 17.81
N GLU A 124 -14.42 -3.74 17.88
CA GLU A 124 -14.47 -5.07 17.31
C GLU A 124 -14.77 -5.04 15.80
N ILE A 125 -13.99 -5.79 15.03
CA ILE A 125 -14.15 -6.05 13.61
C ILE A 125 -14.22 -7.56 13.40
N THR A 126 -15.30 -8.03 12.81
CA THR A 126 -15.61 -9.46 12.68
C THR A 126 -15.55 -9.92 11.22
N LYS A 127 -15.11 -11.16 10.99
CA LYS A 127 -15.21 -11.88 9.70
C LYS A 127 -15.68 -13.30 9.95
N GLY A 128 -16.97 -13.55 9.77
CA GLY A 128 -17.60 -14.81 10.14
C GLY A 128 -17.49 -15.09 11.64
N ARG A 129 -16.73 -16.14 12.02
CA ARG A 129 -16.49 -16.50 13.44
C ARG A 129 -15.24 -15.89 14.04
N HIS A 130 -14.45 -15.18 13.24
CA HIS A 130 -13.21 -14.56 13.68
C HIS A 130 -13.48 -13.10 14.03
N SER A 131 -12.80 -12.61 15.05
CA SER A 131 -12.92 -11.25 15.53
C SER A 131 -11.54 -10.71 15.85
N ILE A 132 -11.29 -9.47 15.45
CA ILE A 132 -10.07 -8.72 15.68
C ILE A 132 -10.43 -7.29 16.09
N SER A 133 -9.50 -6.59 16.74
CA SER A 133 -9.62 -5.17 17.04
C SER A 133 -9.35 -4.29 15.82
N LEU A 134 -9.83 -3.05 15.85
CA LEU A 134 -9.47 -2.01 14.88
C LEU A 134 -7.95 -1.83 14.77
N PHE A 135 -7.24 -1.93 15.90
CA PHE A 135 -5.78 -1.87 15.93
C PHE A 135 -5.14 -3.03 15.18
N GLU A 136 -5.60 -4.26 15.40
CA GLU A 136 -5.08 -5.43 14.69
C GLU A 136 -5.38 -5.35 13.19
N PHE A 137 -6.57 -4.89 12.81
CA PHE A 137 -6.93 -4.68 11.42
C PHE A 137 -6.02 -3.64 10.74
N ALA A 138 -5.80 -2.49 11.37
CA ALA A 138 -4.91 -1.45 10.84
C ALA A 138 -3.45 -1.93 10.76
N ASN A 139 -2.98 -2.68 11.75
CA ASN A 139 -1.63 -3.29 11.69
C ASN A 139 -1.50 -4.31 10.56
N GLN A 140 -2.52 -5.14 10.33
CA GLN A 140 -2.51 -6.10 9.21
C GLN A 140 -2.47 -5.37 7.88
N MET A 141 -3.25 -4.31 7.71
CA MET A 141 -3.20 -3.44 6.54
C MET A 141 -1.79 -2.91 6.30
N VAL A 142 -1.16 -2.31 7.32
CA VAL A 142 0.19 -1.76 7.20
C VAL A 142 1.22 -2.82 6.84
N ARG A 143 1.14 -4.02 7.44
CA ARG A 143 2.02 -5.15 7.10
C ARG A 143 1.85 -5.60 5.66
N ASN A 144 0.62 -5.69 5.19
CA ASN A 144 0.30 -6.06 3.81
C ASN A 144 0.87 -5.01 2.84
N GLU A 145 0.63 -3.71 3.09
CA GLU A 145 1.16 -2.64 2.26
C GLU A 145 2.70 -2.62 2.23
N ARG A 146 3.36 -2.81 3.37
CA ARG A 146 4.84 -2.88 3.42
C ARG A 146 5.37 -4.07 2.62
N SER A 147 4.68 -5.20 2.66
CA SER A 147 5.04 -6.37 1.84
C SER A 147 4.93 -6.05 0.35
N THR A 148 3.88 -5.37 -0.06
CA THR A 148 3.68 -4.94 -1.46
C THR A 148 4.70 -3.88 -1.90
N LEU A 149 5.05 -2.92 -1.04
CA LEU A 149 6.10 -1.94 -1.35
C LEU A 149 7.48 -2.60 -1.48
N LYS A 150 7.75 -3.63 -0.67
CA LYS A 150 8.96 -4.44 -0.80
C LYS A 150 9.00 -5.16 -2.15
N GLU A 151 7.89 -5.74 -2.60
CA GLU A 151 7.78 -6.35 -3.93
C GLU A 151 8.12 -5.35 -5.04
N ILE A 152 7.62 -4.11 -4.95
CA ILE A 152 7.96 -3.03 -5.89
C ILE A 152 9.46 -2.71 -5.84
N ALA A 153 10.04 -2.59 -4.63
CA ALA A 153 11.46 -2.31 -4.47
C ALA A 153 12.33 -3.43 -5.09
N ASP A 154 11.95 -4.69 -4.89
CA ASP A 154 12.64 -5.85 -5.46
C ASP A 154 12.57 -5.84 -7.00
N LEU A 155 11.42 -5.48 -7.59
CA LEU A 155 11.29 -5.27 -9.04
C LEU A 155 12.21 -4.15 -9.53
N VAL A 156 12.20 -2.98 -8.89
CA VAL A 156 13.08 -1.84 -9.24
C VAL A 156 14.55 -2.25 -9.21
N MET A 157 14.98 -2.94 -8.15
CA MET A 157 16.36 -3.41 -8.00
C MET A 157 16.74 -4.42 -9.08
N THR A 158 15.86 -5.37 -9.40
CA THR A 158 16.08 -6.37 -10.45
C THR A 158 16.30 -5.71 -11.81
N TYR A 159 15.50 -4.70 -12.14
CA TYR A 159 15.69 -3.92 -13.38
C TYR A 159 17.00 -3.14 -13.41
N GLN A 160 17.35 -2.47 -12.31
CA GLN A 160 18.59 -1.71 -12.22
C GLN A 160 19.83 -2.60 -12.36
N GLN A 161 19.84 -3.77 -11.72
CA GLN A 161 20.92 -4.76 -11.83
C GLN A 161 21.05 -5.30 -13.25
N SER A 162 19.91 -5.63 -13.90
CA SER A 162 19.89 -6.15 -15.27
C SER A 162 20.45 -5.13 -16.26
N LYS A 163 20.08 -3.85 -16.10
CA LYS A 163 20.59 -2.74 -16.92
C LYS A 163 22.09 -2.49 -16.71
N GLN A 164 22.57 -2.61 -15.48
CA GLN A 164 24.00 -2.49 -15.19
C GLN A 164 24.79 -3.62 -15.84
N MET A 165 24.33 -4.86 -15.70
CA MET A 165 24.97 -6.03 -16.32
C MET A 165 25.02 -5.91 -17.85
N GLN A 166 23.94 -5.44 -18.48
CA GLN A 166 23.90 -5.21 -19.93
C GLN A 166 24.93 -4.16 -20.37
N ARG A 167 25.05 -3.04 -19.65
CA ARG A 167 26.07 -2.02 -19.92
C ARG A 167 27.49 -2.57 -19.77
N GLU A 168 27.73 -3.41 -18.76
CA GLU A 168 29.03 -4.05 -18.57
C GLU A 168 29.37 -4.99 -19.72
N LEU A 169 28.40 -5.76 -20.22
CA LEU A 169 28.57 -6.63 -21.39
C LEU A 169 28.85 -5.82 -22.68
N GLU A 170 28.07 -4.77 -22.94
CA GLU A 170 28.26 -3.87 -24.09
C GLU A 170 29.62 -3.15 -24.04
N SER A 171 30.06 -2.72 -22.84
CA SER A 171 31.38 -2.11 -22.67
C SER A 171 32.56 -3.07 -22.87
N ARG A 172 32.33 -4.38 -22.70
CA ARG A 172 33.33 -5.44 -22.91
C ARG A 172 33.35 -5.96 -24.34
N ASN A 173 32.31 -5.70 -25.14
CA ASN A 173 32.22 -6.03 -26.58
C ASN A 173 31.85 -4.78 -27.40
N PRO A 174 32.78 -3.82 -27.59
CA PRO A 174 32.52 -2.60 -28.35
C PRO A 174 32.39 -2.80 -29.88
N GLU A 175 32.64 -4.01 -30.40
CA GLU A 175 32.64 -4.31 -31.85
C GLU A 175 31.88 -5.61 -32.20
N SER A 176 30.55 -5.58 -32.17
CA SER A 176 29.72 -6.58 -32.86
C SER A 176 28.57 -5.91 -33.60
#